data_AF-A0A934ZU59-F1
#
_entry.id   AF-A0A934ZU59-F1
#
_cell.length_a   1.000
_cell.length_b   1.000
_cell.length_c   1.000
_cell.angle_alpha   90.00
_cell.angle_beta   90.00
_cell.angle_gamma   90.00
#
_symmetry.space_group_name_H-M   'P 1'
#
loop_
_entity.id
_entity.type
_entity.pdbx_description
1 polymer ?
#
loop_
_entity_poly.entity_id
_entity_poly.type
_entity_poly.pdbx_seq_one_letter_code
_entity_poly.pdbx_strand_id
1 'polypeptide(L)'
;MLSLLPALLLVGTSFVKCSVVIGLLRNALGSAETPSSLVVLGLSAILSLHVMAPTARAMVDRAGPQLTEALAADPLTPDGLARLGRAWDAGKAPWVRFLRANAHARERRLFADLARQAAQRQGATAAVSDDDVSVLLPAFVVTELTRAFTIAFLVFLPFLVVDLVIASLLVSLGLSGLSPPQVALPFKLLLFVAADGWLLLTRALVLGYR
;
A
#
# COMPACT_ATOMS: atom_id res chain seq x y z
N MET A 1 -4.46 -15.48 -16.54
CA MET A 1 -3.64 -14.35 -16.05
C MET A 1 -4.42 -13.02 -15.98
N LEU A 2 -5.44 -12.79 -16.81
CA LEU A 2 -6.29 -11.58 -16.73
C LEU A 2 -6.99 -11.38 -15.38
N SER A 3 -7.34 -12.46 -14.65
CA SER A 3 -7.96 -12.38 -13.33
C SER A 3 -7.08 -11.78 -12.23
N LEU A 4 -5.75 -11.82 -12.39
CA LEU A 4 -4.79 -11.30 -11.41
C LEU A 4 -4.35 -9.86 -11.70
N LEU A 5 -4.65 -9.35 -12.90
CA LEU A 5 -4.24 -8.04 -13.36
C LEU A 5 -4.75 -6.90 -12.44
N PRO A 6 -6.01 -6.90 -11.96
CA PRO A 6 -6.49 -5.87 -11.04
C PRO A 6 -5.71 -5.86 -9.72
N ALA A 7 -5.43 -7.04 -9.16
CA ALA A 7 -4.67 -7.16 -7.92
C ALA A 7 -3.23 -6.64 -8.10
N LEU A 8 -2.59 -6.98 -9.22
CA LEU A 8 -1.24 -6.51 -9.53
C LEU A 8 -1.19 -4.98 -9.69
N LEU A 9 -2.21 -4.39 -10.31
CA LEU A 9 -2.34 -2.93 -10.43
C LEU A 9 -2.45 -2.27 -9.06
N LEU A 10 -3.25 -2.84 -8.14
CA LEU A 10 -3.35 -2.30 -6.77
C LEU A 10 -1.99 -2.34 -6.05
N VAL A 11 -1.23 -3.41 -6.20
CA VAL A 11 0.11 -3.57 -5.59
C VAL A 11 1.09 -2.52 -6.09
N GLY A 12 0.96 -2.07 -7.34
CA GLY A 12 1.73 -0.97 -7.92
C GLY A 12 1.34 0.44 -7.48
N THR A 13 0.44 0.58 -6.51
CA THR A 13 -0.05 1.87 -6.01
C THR A 13 0.17 2.02 -4.51
N SER A 14 -0.26 3.16 -3.96
CA SER A 14 -0.28 3.41 -2.52
C SER A 14 -1.23 2.51 -1.70
N PHE A 15 -2.04 1.69 -2.36
CA PHE A 15 -3.06 0.87 -1.71
C PHE A 15 -2.49 -0.07 -0.63
N VAL A 16 -1.32 -0.67 -0.88
CA VAL A 16 -0.70 -1.62 0.06
C VAL A 16 -0.41 -0.96 1.40
N LYS A 17 0.24 0.21 1.42
CA LYS A 17 0.54 0.92 2.67
C LYS A 17 -0.72 1.34 3.40
N CYS A 18 -1.69 1.91 2.68
CA CYS A 18 -2.96 2.34 3.28
C CYS A 18 -3.72 1.16 3.93
N SER A 19 -3.87 0.05 3.21
CA SER A 19 -4.61 -1.12 3.69
C SER A 19 -3.95 -1.79 4.89
N VAL A 20 -2.63 -1.93 4.89
CA VAL A 20 -1.90 -2.49 6.03
C VAL A 20 -2.00 -1.57 7.25
N VAL A 21 -1.79 -0.26 7.10
CA VAL A 21 -1.87 0.69 8.24
C VAL A 21 -3.26 0.72 8.85
N ILE A 22 -4.31 0.85 8.03
CA ILE A 22 -5.70 0.91 8.52
C ILE A 22 -6.11 -0.45 9.10
N GLY A 23 -5.72 -1.55 8.47
CA GLY A 23 -6.00 -2.91 8.96
C GLY A 23 -5.32 -3.19 10.30
N LEU A 24 -4.09 -2.72 10.51
CA LEU A 24 -3.40 -2.84 11.79
C LEU A 24 -4.03 -1.93 12.85
N LEU A 25 -4.40 -0.69 12.52
CA LEU A 25 -5.12 0.20 13.45
C LEU A 25 -6.40 -0.46 14.00
N ARG A 26 -7.18 -1.12 13.14
CA ARG A 26 -8.36 -1.89 13.57
C ARG A 26 -8.02 -2.90 14.68
N ASN A 27 -6.93 -3.64 14.51
CA ASN A 27 -6.48 -4.60 15.52
C ASN A 27 -6.02 -3.89 16.80
N ALA A 28 -5.36 -2.74 16.70
CA ALA A 28 -4.89 -1.95 17.85
C ALA A 28 -6.04 -1.48 18.76
N LEU A 29 -7.16 -1.08 18.14
CA LEU A 29 -8.37 -0.63 18.83
C LEU A 29 -9.04 -1.77 19.62
N GLY A 30 -8.74 -3.03 19.33
CA GLY A 30 -9.25 -4.18 20.08
C GLY A 30 -10.60 -4.72 19.59
N SER A 31 -11.12 -4.21 18.46
CA SER A 31 -12.31 -4.74 17.78
C SER A 31 -11.92 -5.34 16.43
N ALA A 32 -11.96 -6.67 16.32
CA ALA A 32 -11.67 -7.35 15.04
C ALA A 32 -12.73 -7.04 13.97
N GLU A 33 -13.93 -6.61 14.37
CA GLU A 33 -15.07 -6.42 13.47
C GLU A 33 -15.34 -4.95 13.11
N THR A 34 -14.85 -3.99 13.89
CA THR A 34 -15.11 -2.55 13.65
C THR A 34 -13.80 -1.78 13.48
N PRO A 35 -13.56 -1.14 12.31
CA PRO A 35 -14.40 -1.10 11.11
C PRO A 35 -14.38 -2.42 10.31
N SER A 36 -15.46 -2.70 9.58
CA SER A 36 -15.53 -3.92 8.75
C SER A 36 -14.43 -3.94 7.68
N SER A 37 -14.01 -5.14 7.25
CA SER A 37 -12.97 -5.29 6.22
C SER A 37 -13.32 -4.55 4.92
N LEU A 38 -14.61 -4.41 4.60
CA LEU A 38 -15.09 -3.64 3.44
C LEU A 38 -14.85 -2.13 3.62
N VAL A 39 -15.04 -1.60 4.84
CA VAL A 39 -14.73 -0.20 5.14
C VAL A 39 -13.22 0.04 5.05
N VAL A 40 -12.40 -0.87 5.57
CA VAL A 40 -10.92 -0.79 5.44
C VAL A 40 -10.52 -0.78 3.98
N LEU A 41 -11.08 -1.68 3.17
CA LEU A 41 -10.85 -1.76 1.73
C LEU A 41 -11.24 -0.45 1.03
N GLY A 42 -12.46 0.05 1.29
CA GLY A 42 -12.98 1.27 0.69
C GLY A 42 -12.16 2.50 1.03
N LEU A 43 -11.81 2.70 2.30
CA LEU A 43 -10.95 3.80 2.75
C LEU A 43 -9.56 3.72 2.11
N SER A 44 -8.96 2.53 2.06
CA SER A 44 -7.65 2.32 1.45
C SER A 44 -7.66 2.63 -0.04
N ALA A 45 -8.73 2.23 -0.74
CA ALA A 45 -8.91 2.51 -2.16
C ALA A 45 -9.10 4.01 -2.42
N ILE A 46 -9.96 4.70 -1.66
CA ILE A 46 -10.20 6.15 -1.80
C ILE A 46 -8.93 6.94 -1.54
N LEU A 47 -8.19 6.62 -0.46
CA LEU A 47 -6.91 7.25 -0.16
C LEU A 47 -5.88 6.98 -1.27
N SER A 48 -5.82 5.75 -1.77
CA SER A 48 -4.92 5.41 -2.87
C SER A 48 -5.25 6.20 -4.14
N LEU A 49 -6.53 6.31 -4.50
CA LEU A 49 -6.98 7.12 -5.62
C LEU A 49 -6.59 8.59 -5.44
N HIS A 50 -6.74 9.14 -4.23
CA HIS A 50 -6.34 10.51 -3.94
C HIS A 50 -4.83 10.73 -4.11
N VAL A 51 -4.01 9.84 -3.55
CA VAL A 51 -2.54 9.90 -3.66
C VAL A 51 -2.09 9.67 -5.11
N MET A 52 -2.75 8.76 -5.85
CA MET A 52 -2.39 8.39 -7.22
C MET A 52 -2.94 9.34 -8.28
N ALA A 53 -3.88 10.22 -7.95
CA ALA A 53 -4.48 11.16 -8.89
C ALA A 53 -3.47 11.89 -9.83
N PRO A 54 -2.36 12.49 -9.35
CA PRO A 54 -1.40 13.15 -10.24
C PRO A 54 -0.69 12.17 -11.18
N THR A 55 -0.30 10.99 -10.67
CA THR A 55 0.34 9.95 -11.48
C THR A 55 -0.63 9.43 -12.55
N ALA A 56 -1.86 9.10 -12.16
CA ALA A 56 -2.89 8.59 -13.06
C ALA A 56 -3.24 9.59 -14.16
N ARG A 57 -3.39 10.88 -13.83
CA ARG A 57 -3.61 11.95 -14.82
C ARG A 57 -2.46 12.02 -15.82
N ALA A 58 -1.21 12.06 -15.34
CA ALA A 58 -0.04 12.09 -16.21
C ALA A 58 0.11 10.84 -17.09
N MET A 59 -0.34 9.67 -16.61
CA MET A 59 -0.38 8.45 -17.43
C MET A 59 -1.42 8.57 -18.55
N VAL A 60 -2.64 9.03 -18.23
CA VAL A 60 -3.71 9.22 -19.20
C VAL A 60 -3.34 10.28 -20.24
N ASP A 61 -2.75 11.39 -19.82
CA ASP A 61 -2.33 12.46 -20.74
C ASP A 61 -1.29 11.98 -21.76
N ARG A 62 -0.41 11.04 -21.37
CA ARG A 62 0.61 10.46 -22.25
C ARG A 62 0.10 9.30 -23.10
N ALA A 63 -0.73 8.44 -22.52
CA ALA A 63 -1.26 7.26 -23.20
C ALA A 63 -2.49 7.57 -24.04
N GLY A 64 -3.18 8.68 -23.78
CA GLY A 64 -4.52 9.01 -24.28
C GLY A 64 -4.76 8.67 -25.75
N PRO A 65 -3.94 9.16 -26.70
CA PRO A 65 -4.13 8.88 -28.13
C PRO A 65 -4.12 7.38 -28.46
N GLN A 66 -3.18 6.64 -27.87
CA GLN A 66 -2.98 5.21 -28.12
C GLN A 66 -3.95 4.34 -27.29
N LEU A 67 -4.39 4.86 -26.14
CA LEU A 67 -5.37 4.21 -25.28
C LEU A 67 -6.75 4.21 -25.94
N THR A 68 -7.16 5.33 -26.56
CA THR A 68 -8.42 5.39 -27.32
C THR A 68 -8.44 4.37 -28.47
N GLU A 69 -7.34 4.25 -29.21
CA GLU A 69 -7.20 3.27 -30.29
C GLU A 69 -7.13 1.81 -29.80
N ALA A 70 -6.56 1.59 -28.60
CA ALA A 70 -6.49 0.28 -27.97
C ALA A 70 -7.84 -0.17 -27.41
N LEU A 71 -8.61 0.73 -26.81
CA LEU A 71 -9.95 0.47 -26.25
C LEU A 71 -11.02 0.24 -27.34
N ALA A 72 -10.79 0.76 -28.56
CA ALA A 72 -11.67 0.54 -29.71
C ALA A 72 -11.49 -0.85 -30.37
N ALA A 73 -10.43 -1.58 -30.03
CA ALA A 73 -10.16 -2.92 -30.53
C ALA A 73 -10.52 -3.98 -29.48
N ASP A 74 -10.88 -5.20 -29.91
CA ASP A 74 -11.07 -6.31 -28.99
C ASP A 74 -9.74 -6.66 -28.29
N PRO A 75 -9.63 -6.48 -26.95
CA PRO A 75 -8.41 -6.72 -26.18
C PRO A 75 -7.90 -8.16 -26.26
N LEU A 76 -8.76 -9.11 -26.64
CA LEU A 76 -8.44 -10.54 -26.69
C LEU A 76 -7.79 -10.96 -28.01
N THR A 77 -7.66 -10.05 -28.97
CA THR A 77 -6.97 -10.30 -30.25
C THR A 77 -5.47 -10.01 -30.15
N PRO A 78 -4.61 -10.67 -30.96
CA PRO A 78 -3.18 -10.37 -31.01
C PRO A 78 -2.88 -8.88 -31.30
N ASP A 79 -3.69 -8.27 -32.17
CA ASP A 79 -3.59 -6.84 -32.50
C ASP A 79 -4.02 -5.93 -31.34
N GLY A 80 -5.08 -6.32 -30.60
CA GLY A 80 -5.52 -5.64 -29.39
C GLY A 80 -4.44 -5.64 -28.30
N LEU A 81 -3.80 -6.79 -28.07
CA LEU A 81 -2.66 -6.92 -27.15
C LEU A 81 -1.46 -6.05 -27.56
N ALA A 82 -1.12 -6.03 -28.84
CA ALA A 82 -0.05 -5.19 -29.35
C ALA A 82 -0.35 -3.68 -29.17
N ARG A 83 -1.60 -3.27 -29.37
CA ARG A 83 -2.04 -1.87 -29.12
C ARG A 83 -1.97 -1.51 -27.64
N LEU A 84 -2.39 -2.41 -26.74
CA LEU A 84 -2.27 -2.22 -25.30
C LEU A 84 -0.80 -2.09 -24.86
N GLY A 85 0.10 -2.88 -25.45
CA GLY A 85 1.54 -2.77 -25.20
C GLY A 85 2.10 -1.39 -25.57
N ARG A 86 1.71 -0.85 -26.73
CA ARG A 86 2.12 0.51 -27.13
C ARG A 86 1.58 1.60 -26.20
N ALA A 87 0.30 1.51 -25.84
CA ALA A 87 -0.32 2.44 -24.89
C ALA A 87 0.36 2.37 -23.51
N TRP A 88 0.72 1.16 -23.06
CA TRP A 88 1.50 0.96 -21.84
C TRP A 88 2.89 1.60 -21.93
N ASP A 89 3.61 1.38 -23.02
CA ASP A 89 4.97 1.93 -23.18
C ASP A 89 5.00 3.46 -23.19
N ALA A 90 4.00 4.11 -23.78
CA ALA A 90 3.87 5.57 -23.70
C ALA A 90 3.39 6.06 -22.33
N GLY A 91 2.50 5.30 -21.69
CA GLY A 91 1.84 5.66 -20.44
C GLY A 91 2.62 5.33 -19.17
N LYS A 92 3.57 4.38 -19.18
CA LYS A 92 4.19 3.85 -17.95
C LYS A 92 5.17 4.79 -17.26
N ALA A 93 5.75 5.76 -17.97
CA ALA A 93 6.83 6.60 -17.45
C ALA A 93 6.49 7.39 -16.15
N PRO A 94 5.29 8.02 -15.99
CA PRO A 94 4.89 8.62 -14.71
C PRO A 94 4.77 7.60 -13.57
N TRP A 95 4.28 6.40 -13.86
CA TRP A 95 4.16 5.33 -12.88
C TRP A 95 5.53 4.81 -12.43
N VAL A 96 6.45 4.56 -13.36
CA VAL A 96 7.85 4.23 -13.06
C VAL A 96 8.50 5.31 -12.19
N ARG A 97 8.26 6.59 -12.48
CA ARG A 97 8.74 7.71 -11.65
C ARG A 97 8.16 7.66 -10.24
N PHE A 98 6.85 7.40 -10.11
CA PHE A 98 6.20 7.24 -8.82
C PHE A 98 6.80 6.08 -8.00
N LEU A 99 6.99 4.91 -8.63
CA LEU A 99 7.62 3.76 -7.98
C LEU A 99 9.04 4.10 -7.53
N ARG A 100 9.87 4.68 -8.41
CA ARG A 100 11.24 5.08 -8.09
C ARG A 100 11.32 6.07 -6.93
N ALA A 101 10.43 7.06 -6.90
CA ALA A 101 10.40 8.07 -5.84
C ALA A 101 10.05 7.48 -4.47
N ASN A 102 9.27 6.39 -4.45
CA ASN A 102 8.77 5.77 -3.23
C ASN A 102 9.45 4.45 -2.87
N ALA A 103 10.29 3.90 -3.75
CA ALA A 103 11.12 2.74 -3.49
C ALA A 103 12.46 3.16 -2.90
N HIS A 104 12.76 2.67 -1.70
CA HIS A 104 13.97 3.03 -0.99
C HIS A 104 15.21 2.47 -1.72
N ALA A 105 16.32 3.23 -1.69
CA ALA A 105 17.48 2.97 -2.54
C ALA A 105 18.16 1.61 -2.25
N ARG A 106 18.12 1.18 -0.98
CA ARG A 106 18.65 -0.12 -0.55
C ARG A 106 17.90 -1.28 -1.22
N GLU A 107 16.57 -1.21 -1.22
CA GLU A 107 15.67 -2.24 -1.77
C GLU A 107 15.81 -2.27 -3.29
N ARG A 108 15.91 -1.11 -3.95
CA ARG A 108 16.17 -1.03 -5.39
C ARG A 108 17.49 -1.71 -5.78
N ARG A 109 18.58 -1.45 -5.05
CA ARG A 109 19.88 -2.10 -5.28
C ARG A 109 19.80 -3.62 -5.11
N LEU A 110 19.16 -4.07 -4.02
CA LEU A 110 18.97 -5.50 -3.76
C LEU A 110 18.27 -6.19 -4.93
N PHE A 111 17.14 -5.66 -5.39
CA PHE A 111 16.39 -6.28 -6.48
C PHE A 111 17.10 -6.15 -7.84
N ALA A 112 17.85 -5.07 -8.07
CA ALA A 112 18.68 -4.94 -9.27
C ALA A 112 19.77 -6.01 -9.30
N ASP A 113 20.46 -6.23 -8.17
CA ASP A 113 21.51 -7.25 -8.06
C ASP A 113 20.94 -8.66 -8.27
N LEU A 114 19.79 -8.96 -7.67
CA LEU A 114 19.09 -10.24 -7.87
C LEU A 114 18.66 -10.44 -9.34
N ALA A 115 18.17 -9.38 -10.00
CA ALA A 115 17.77 -9.44 -11.39
C ALA A 115 18.97 -9.63 -12.33
N ARG A 116 20.11 -8.97 -12.07
CA ARG A 116 21.36 -9.21 -12.81
C ARG A 116 21.86 -10.65 -12.65
N GLN A 117 21.82 -11.20 -11.44
CA GLN A 117 22.20 -12.60 -11.21
C GLN A 117 21.28 -13.57 -11.95
N ALA A 118 19.97 -13.32 -11.97
CA ALA A 118 19.02 -14.13 -12.71
C ALA A 118 19.27 -14.07 -14.24
N ALA A 119 19.52 -12.87 -14.77
CA ALA A 119 19.84 -12.66 -16.18
C ALA A 119 21.12 -13.41 -16.60
N GLN A 120 22.17 -13.35 -15.77
CA GLN A 120 23.42 -14.08 -16.01
C GLN A 120 23.22 -15.59 -16.06
N ARG A 121 22.43 -16.17 -15.14
CA ARG A 121 22.11 -17.61 -15.15
C ARG A 121 21.35 -18.04 -16.39
N GLN A 122 20.57 -17.14 -16.97
CA GLN A 122 19.76 -17.40 -18.17
C GLN A 122 20.50 -17.07 -19.47
N GLY A 123 21.77 -16.65 -19.40
CA GLY A 123 22.55 -16.24 -20.58
C GLY A 123 22.04 -14.97 -21.26
N ALA A 124 21.25 -14.16 -20.55
CA ALA A 124 20.71 -12.92 -21.11
C ALA A 124 21.79 -11.83 -21.19
N THR A 125 21.91 -11.20 -22.37
CA THR A 125 22.87 -10.12 -22.66
C THR A 125 22.32 -8.72 -22.41
N ALA A 126 21.01 -8.59 -22.11
CA ALA A 126 20.39 -7.31 -21.85
C ALA A 126 20.86 -6.73 -20.51
N ALA A 127 21.28 -5.47 -20.52
CA ALA A 127 21.63 -4.75 -19.30
C ALA A 127 20.36 -4.55 -18.45
N VAL A 128 20.36 -5.07 -17.22
CA VAL A 128 19.29 -4.83 -16.25
C VAL A 128 19.47 -3.44 -15.65
N SER A 129 18.46 -2.59 -15.82
CA SER A 129 18.43 -1.24 -15.28
C SER A 129 17.75 -1.20 -13.92
N ASP A 130 18.21 -0.31 -13.05
CA ASP A 130 17.54 0.01 -11.78
C ASP A 130 16.16 0.66 -11.99
N ASP A 131 15.82 1.05 -13.23
CA ASP A 131 14.50 1.55 -13.65
C ASP A 131 13.54 0.49 -14.16
N ASP A 132 14.00 -0.75 -14.30
CA ASP A 132 13.14 -1.81 -14.83
C ASP A 132 12.00 -2.08 -13.85
N VAL A 133 10.77 -2.20 -14.38
CA VAL A 133 9.57 -2.45 -13.56
C VAL A 133 9.70 -3.74 -12.75
N SER A 134 10.38 -4.75 -13.29
CA SER A 134 10.70 -6.02 -12.60
C SER A 134 11.58 -5.84 -11.37
N VAL A 135 12.34 -4.74 -11.28
CA VAL A 135 13.17 -4.35 -10.14
C VAL A 135 12.41 -3.39 -9.23
N LEU A 136 11.83 -2.33 -9.81
CA LEU A 136 11.16 -1.27 -9.07
C LEU A 136 9.92 -1.74 -8.33
N LEU A 137 9.09 -2.58 -8.95
CA LEU A 137 7.83 -3.02 -8.35
C LEU A 137 8.05 -3.80 -7.03
N PRO A 138 8.87 -4.88 -6.98
CA PRO A 138 9.12 -5.56 -5.72
C PRO A 138 9.85 -4.68 -4.70
N ALA A 139 10.79 -3.83 -5.13
CA ALA A 139 11.48 -2.89 -4.25
C ALA A 139 10.51 -1.88 -3.59
N PHE A 140 9.57 -1.34 -4.38
CA PHE A 140 8.52 -0.46 -3.91
C PHE A 140 7.61 -1.16 -2.90
N VAL A 141 7.13 -2.37 -3.21
CA VAL A 141 6.22 -3.12 -2.32
C VAL A 141 6.87 -3.39 -0.96
N VAL A 142 8.13 -3.84 -0.95
CA VAL A 142 8.87 -4.07 0.30
C VAL A 142 9.01 -2.76 1.07
N THR A 143 9.39 -1.67 0.39
CA THR A 143 9.51 -0.35 1.03
C THR A 143 8.20 0.11 1.67
N GLU A 144 7.09 -0.04 0.95
CA GLU A 144 5.78 0.38 1.41
C GLU A 144 5.26 -0.47 2.57
N LEU A 145 5.53 -1.78 2.56
CA LEU A 145 5.25 -2.66 3.70
C LEU A 145 6.07 -2.24 4.93
N THR A 146 7.37 -2.03 4.79
CA THR A 146 8.22 -1.59 5.90
C THR A 146 7.69 -0.29 6.51
N ARG A 147 7.39 0.71 5.66
CA ARG A 147 6.80 1.99 6.11
C ARG A 147 5.44 1.79 6.78
N ALA A 148 4.59 0.92 6.24
CA ALA A 148 3.29 0.62 6.81
C ALA A 148 3.41 0.04 8.23
N PHE A 149 4.29 -0.94 8.42
CA PHE A 149 4.55 -1.53 9.73
C PHE A 149 5.14 -0.52 10.71
N THR A 150 6.03 0.38 10.26
CA THR A 150 6.54 1.46 11.11
C THR A 150 5.43 2.40 11.57
N ILE A 151 4.58 2.87 10.66
CA ILE A 151 3.45 3.74 11.00
C ILE A 151 2.51 3.02 11.96
N ALA A 152 2.14 1.78 11.65
CA ALA A 152 1.26 0.99 12.49
C ALA A 152 1.86 0.78 13.89
N PHE A 153 3.15 0.47 13.99
CA PHE A 153 3.83 0.33 15.28
C PHE A 153 3.72 1.61 16.12
N LEU A 154 3.98 2.78 15.53
CA LEU A 154 3.86 4.06 16.23
C LEU A 154 2.42 4.35 16.68
N VAL A 155 1.44 4.00 15.84
CA VAL A 155 0.01 4.10 16.18
C VAL A 155 -0.40 3.13 17.29
N PHE A 156 0.23 1.96 17.39
CA PHE A 156 -0.04 0.96 18.44
C PHE A 156 0.41 1.40 19.83
N LEU A 157 1.51 2.16 19.94
CA LEU A 157 2.10 2.55 21.21
C LEU A 157 1.11 3.17 22.22
N PRO A 158 0.31 4.20 21.88
CA PRO A 158 -0.66 4.76 22.82
C PRO A 158 -1.70 3.73 23.30
N PHE A 159 -2.16 2.84 22.42
CA PHE A 159 -3.14 1.81 22.78
C PHE A 159 -2.55 0.72 23.67
N LEU A 160 -1.28 0.36 23.44
CA LEU A 160 -0.55 -0.59 24.27
C LEU A 160 -0.41 -0.08 25.71
N VAL A 161 -0.15 1.22 25.88
CA VAL A 161 -0.11 1.85 27.22
C VAL A 161 -1.47 1.71 27.91
N VAL A 162 -2.57 1.98 27.20
CA VAL A 162 -3.92 1.79 27.75
C VAL A 162 -4.14 0.33 28.18
N ASP A 163 -3.76 -0.65 27.34
CA ASP A 163 -3.88 -2.07 27.67
C ASP A 163 -3.11 -2.44 28.94
N LEU A 164 -1.86 -1.99 29.05
CA LEU A 164 -1.00 -2.30 30.20
C LEU A 164 -1.53 -1.69 31.49
N VAL A 165 -2.03 -0.45 31.43
CA VAL A 165 -2.61 0.24 32.58
C VAL A 165 -3.90 -0.44 33.04
N ILE A 166 -4.83 -0.73 32.11
CA ILE A 166 -6.10 -1.37 32.43
C ILE A 166 -5.88 -2.80 32.96
N ALA A 167 -4.99 -3.57 32.35
CA ALA A 167 -4.64 -4.90 32.85
C ALA A 167 -4.10 -4.85 34.28
N SER A 168 -3.19 -3.90 34.56
CA SER A 168 -2.62 -3.73 35.91
C SER A 168 -3.69 -3.35 36.94
N LEU A 169 -4.61 -2.44 36.58
CA LEU A 169 -5.71 -2.02 37.46
C LEU A 169 -6.68 -3.16 37.76
N LEU A 170 -7.05 -3.97 36.77
CA LEU A 170 -7.95 -5.12 36.99
C LEU A 170 -7.36 -6.15 37.94
N VAL A 171 -6.05 -6.42 37.81
CA VAL A 171 -5.32 -7.31 38.73
C VAL A 171 -5.31 -6.72 40.14
N SER A 172 -5.00 -5.43 40.29
CA SER A 172 -4.98 -4.76 41.60
C SER A 172 -6.35 -4.72 42.29
N LEU A 173 -7.45 -4.63 41.53
CA LEU A 173 -8.81 -4.64 42.06
C LEU A 173 -9.34 -6.06 42.34
N GLY A 174 -8.58 -7.11 42.01
CA GLY A 174 -9.01 -8.51 42.14
C GLY A 174 -10.09 -8.93 41.14
N LEU A 175 -10.28 -8.17 40.05
CA LEU A 175 -11.31 -8.42 39.04
C LEU A 175 -10.83 -9.39 37.95
N SER A 176 -10.41 -10.59 38.36
CA SER A 176 -9.83 -11.60 37.46
C SER A 176 -10.81 -12.20 36.44
N GLY A 177 -12.13 -12.02 36.64
CA GLY A 177 -13.16 -12.52 35.73
C GLY A 177 -13.45 -11.62 34.52
N LEU A 178 -12.92 -10.39 34.49
CA LEU A 178 -13.12 -9.45 33.38
C LEU A 178 -11.93 -9.53 32.42
N SER A 179 -12.23 -9.56 31.12
CA SER A 179 -11.23 -9.54 30.06
C SER A 179 -10.64 -8.12 29.91
N PRO A 180 -9.33 -7.90 30.12
CA PRO A 180 -8.73 -6.56 30.01
C PRO A 180 -8.99 -5.86 28.66
N PRO A 181 -8.91 -6.54 27.50
CA PRO A 181 -9.27 -5.92 26.22
C PRO A 181 -10.70 -5.37 26.14
N GLN A 182 -11.68 -6.04 26.76
CA GLN A 182 -13.08 -5.57 26.78
C GLN A 182 -13.23 -4.29 27.59
N VAL A 183 -12.50 -4.19 28.71
CA VAL A 183 -12.50 -3.00 29.57
C VAL A 183 -11.71 -1.86 28.92
N ALA A 184 -10.62 -2.15 28.20
CA ALA A 184 -9.76 -1.16 27.56
C ALA A 184 -10.40 -0.52 26.31
N LEU A 185 -11.26 -1.24 25.58
CA LEU A 185 -11.89 -0.79 24.34
C LEU A 185 -12.51 0.63 24.41
N PRO A 186 -13.41 0.96 25.38
CA PRO A 186 -13.99 2.30 25.45
C PRO A 186 -12.93 3.40 25.65
N PHE A 187 -11.89 3.14 26.44
CA PHE A 187 -10.79 4.09 26.65
C PHE A 187 -9.95 4.30 25.39
N LYS A 188 -9.68 3.22 24.65
CA LYS A 188 -8.97 3.32 23.37
C LYS A 188 -9.77 4.11 22.34
N LEU A 189 -11.08 3.86 22.24
CA LEU A 189 -11.96 4.61 21.35
C LEU A 189 -12.01 6.10 21.74
N LEU A 190 -12.15 6.40 23.03
CA LEU A 190 -12.13 7.77 23.54
C LEU A 190 -10.80 8.47 23.19
N LEU A 191 -9.67 7.81 23.46
CA LEU A 191 -8.34 8.34 23.13
C LEU A 191 -8.19 8.61 21.63
N PHE A 192 -8.64 7.67 20.80
CA PHE A 192 -8.54 7.80 19.35
C PHE A 192 -9.41 8.94 18.81
N VAL A 193 -10.64 9.10 19.32
CA VAL A 193 -11.53 10.20 18.93
C VAL A 193 -11.02 11.54 19.46
N ALA A 194 -10.58 11.60 20.72
CA ALA A 194 -10.07 12.83 21.34
C ALA A 194 -8.79 13.36 20.66
N ALA A 195 -8.01 12.47 20.03
CA ALA A 195 -6.81 12.82 19.28
C ALA A 195 -7.07 13.10 17.79
N ASP A 196 -8.32 13.15 17.33
CA ASP A 196 -8.69 13.22 15.91
C ASP A 196 -7.99 12.13 15.07
N GLY A 197 -7.95 10.90 15.58
CA GLY A 197 -7.07 9.84 15.09
C GLY A 197 -7.24 9.51 13.60
N TRP A 198 -8.47 9.58 13.06
CA TRP A 198 -8.72 9.41 11.62
C TRP A 198 -8.06 10.51 10.79
N LEU A 199 -8.13 11.77 11.22
CA LEU A 199 -7.51 12.89 10.53
C LEU A 199 -5.98 12.79 10.59
N LEU A 200 -5.44 12.44 11.77
CA LEU A 200 -4.00 12.23 11.95
C LEU A 200 -3.47 11.11 11.04
N LEU A 201 -4.17 9.97 10.99
CA LEU A 201 -3.79 8.81 10.19
C LEU A 201 -3.83 9.12 8.69
N THR A 202 -4.94 9.68 8.22
CA THR A 202 -5.12 10.03 6.79
C THR A 202 -4.09 11.05 6.35
N ARG A 203 -3.81 12.07 7.18
CA ARG A 203 -2.75 13.05 6.94
C ARG A 203 -1.37 12.39 6.87
N ALA A 204 -1.03 11.49 7.81
CA ALA A 204 0.24 10.78 7.79
C ALA A 204 0.42 9.91 6.54
N LEU A 205 -0.65 9.21 6.12
CA LEU A 205 -0.64 8.39 4.91
C LEU A 205 -0.47 9.21 3.63
N VAL A 206 -1.19 10.33 3.50
CA VAL A 206 -1.14 11.18 2.29
C VAL A 206 0.17 11.97 2.20
N LEU A 207 0.60 12.57 3.31
CA LEU A 207 1.86 13.33 3.34
C LEU A 207 3.08 12.43 3.16
N GLY A 208 3.00 11.15 3.52
CA GLY A 208 4.08 10.18 3.33
C GLY A 208 4.40 9.81 1.87
N TYR A 209 3.71 10.42 0.89
CA TYR A 209 4.00 10.29 -0.54
C TYR A 209 4.37 11.63 -1.23
N ARG A 210 4.44 12.71 -0.45
CA ARG A 210 4.96 14.01 -0.90
C ARG A 210 6.40 14.18 -0.44
#